data_AF-A0A2R6WJ55-F1
#
_entry.id   AF-A0A2R6WJ55-F1
#
_cell.length_a   1.000
_cell.length_b   1.000
_cell.length_c   1.000
_cell.angle_alpha   90.00
_cell.angle_beta   90.00
_cell.angle_gamma   90.00
#
_symmetry.space_group_name_H-M   'P 1'
#
loop_
_entity.id
_entity.type
_entity.pdbx_description
1 polymer ?
#
loop_
_entity_poly.entity_id
_entity_poly.type
_entity_poly.pdbx_seq_one_letter_code
_entity_poly.pdbx_strand_id
1 'polypeptide(L)'
;MVSMSTWAFLWCHLRSPQAIRRGNNILVVCDCYTPQGVPIPTNKRAAAAEIFSNPDVVKEEPWYGIEQEYTLLQKQVKWPIGWPLNGYPGPQGPYYCGTGADKAWGRDIVNAHYKACLYAGIQIEASTGRSCPDR
;
A
#
# COMPACT_ATOMS: atom_id res chain seq x y z
N MET A 1 21.59 7.26 2.55
CA MET A 1 21.80 8.16 1.39
C MET A 1 22.07 7.27 0.19
N VAL A 2 21.06 6.98 -0.64
CA VAL A 2 21.28 6.18 -1.86
C VAL A 2 21.82 7.13 -2.90
N SER A 3 23.13 7.03 -3.18
CA SER A 3 23.78 7.77 -4.25
C SER A 3 23.10 7.39 -5.57
N MET A 4 22.53 8.37 -6.27
CA MET A 4 22.05 8.22 -7.65
C MET A 4 23.25 8.18 -8.59
N SER A 5 24.08 7.15 -8.47
CA SER A 5 24.95 6.72 -9.55
C SER A 5 24.14 5.75 -10.42
N THR A 6 24.15 6.01 -11.71
CA THR A 6 23.59 5.33 -12.90
C THR A 6 23.26 3.81 -12.87
N TRP A 7 22.46 3.24 -11.96
CA TRP A 7 22.43 1.75 -11.84
C TRP A 7 21.10 1.09 -11.45
N ALA A 8 19.98 1.40 -12.13
CA ALA A 8 18.82 0.50 -12.13
C ALA A 8 17.99 0.59 -13.42
N PHE A 9 17.89 -0.50 -14.19
CA PHE A 9 16.85 -0.64 -15.22
C PHE A 9 15.55 -1.08 -14.56
N LEU A 10 14.45 -0.45 -14.98
CA LEU A 10 13.09 -0.73 -14.52
C LEU A 10 12.43 -1.69 -15.51
N TRP A 11 12.06 -2.89 -15.06
CA TRP A 11 11.22 -3.78 -15.88
C TRP A 11 9.75 -3.61 -15.49
N CYS A 12 8.89 -3.37 -16.47
CA CYS A 12 7.49 -3.04 -16.25
C CYS A 12 6.61 -4.30 -16.26
N HIS A 13 5.80 -4.53 -15.22
CA HIS A 13 5.00 -5.76 -15.09
C HIS A 13 3.50 -5.53 -15.03
N LEU A 14 3.05 -4.48 -14.35
CA LEU A 14 1.65 -4.12 -14.24
C LEU A 14 1.42 -2.71 -14.76
N ARG A 15 0.44 -2.55 -15.65
CA ARG A 15 -0.05 -1.26 -16.13
C ARG A 15 -1.48 -1.09 -15.68
N SER A 16 -1.78 0.05 -15.10
CA SER A 16 -3.07 0.34 -14.49
C SER A 16 -3.49 1.78 -14.79
N PRO A 17 -4.78 2.09 -14.97
CA PRO A 17 -5.25 3.46 -15.11
C PRO A 17 -4.81 4.35 -13.93
N GLN A 18 -4.30 5.55 -14.22
CA GLN A 18 -3.85 6.46 -13.17
C GLN A 18 -5.00 7.32 -12.63
N ALA A 19 -5.46 7.04 -11.41
CA ALA A 19 -6.62 7.69 -10.79
C ALA A 19 -6.50 9.22 -10.59
N ILE A 20 -5.28 9.74 -10.41
CA ILE A 20 -5.03 11.16 -10.13
C ILE A 20 -5.02 11.99 -11.42
N ARG A 21 -4.23 11.59 -12.42
CA ARG A 21 -4.13 12.31 -13.70
C ARG A 21 -5.27 11.98 -14.67
N ARG A 22 -5.93 10.84 -14.50
CA ARG A 22 -7.05 10.33 -15.32
C ARG A 22 -6.73 10.25 -16.81
N GLY A 23 -7.76 10.06 -17.64
CA GLY A 23 -7.62 9.90 -19.09
C GLY A 23 -6.76 8.68 -19.45
N ASN A 24 -5.89 8.84 -20.43
CA ASN A 24 -5.01 7.77 -20.92
C ASN A 24 -3.70 7.63 -20.11
N ASN A 25 -3.57 8.30 -18.97
CA ASN A 25 -2.40 8.18 -18.12
C ASN A 25 -2.43 6.86 -17.36
N ILE A 26 -1.26 6.21 -17.23
CA ILE A 26 -1.12 4.92 -16.55
C ILE A 26 -0.11 4.98 -15.40
N LEU A 27 -0.34 4.13 -14.40
CA LEU A 27 0.63 3.73 -13.40
C LEU A 27 1.35 2.47 -13.89
N VAL A 28 2.67 2.44 -13.72
CA VAL A 28 3.50 1.29 -14.10
C VAL A 28 4.26 0.81 -12.86
N VAL A 29 4.01 -0.44 -12.47
CA VAL A 29 4.76 -1.10 -11.38
C VAL A 29 5.97 -1.80 -12.00
N CYS A 30 7.13 -1.48 -11.47
CA CYS A 30 8.40 -1.99 -11.95
C CYS A 30 9.20 -2.67 -10.84
N ASP A 31 10.09 -3.58 -11.24
CA ASP A 31 11.19 -4.06 -10.42
C ASP A 31 12.53 -3.52 -10.95
N CYS A 32 13.60 -3.76 -10.20
CA CYS A 32 14.90 -3.10 -10.40
C CYS A 32 16.02 -4.11 -10.65
N TYR A 33 16.86 -3.79 -11.63
CA TYR A 33 17.98 -4.61 -12.07
C TYR A 33 19.24 -3.78 -12.27
N THR A 34 20.41 -4.38 -12.09
CA THR A 34 21.68 -3.80 -12.56
C THR A 34 21.64 -3.66 -14.10
N PRO A 35 22.50 -2.83 -14.70
CA PRO A 35 22.69 -2.75 -16.15
C PRO A 35 23.08 -4.06 -16.84
N GLN A 36 23.60 -5.02 -16.09
CA GLN A 36 23.87 -6.38 -16.57
C GLN A 36 22.63 -7.28 -16.56
N GLY A 37 21.45 -6.75 -16.18
CA GLY A 37 20.21 -7.51 -16.10
C GLY A 37 20.09 -8.38 -14.84
N VAL A 38 20.89 -8.13 -13.81
CA VAL A 38 20.86 -8.92 -12.56
C VAL A 38 19.92 -8.24 -11.55
N PRO A 39 18.97 -8.94 -10.90
CA PRO A 39 18.12 -8.33 -9.87
C PRO A 39 18.97 -7.70 -8.77
N ILE A 40 18.66 -6.46 -8.38
CA ILE A 40 19.37 -5.83 -7.25
C ILE A 40 18.97 -6.52 -5.93
N PRO A 41 19.78 -6.44 -4.85
CA PRO A 41 19.51 -7.18 -3.60
C PRO A 41 18.14 -6.91 -2.94
N THR A 42 17.56 -5.73 -3.18
CA THR A 42 16.24 -5.33 -2.68
C THR A 42 15.09 -5.72 -3.62
N ASN A 43 15.36 -6.25 -4.82
CA ASN A 43 14.33 -6.78 -5.72
C ASN A 43 13.87 -8.16 -5.22
N LYS A 44 12.77 -8.18 -4.46
CA LYS A 44 12.13 -9.42 -3.98
C LYS A 44 11.18 -10.03 -5.00
N ARG A 45 10.77 -9.26 -6.01
CA ARG A 45 9.85 -9.72 -7.04
C ARG A 45 10.48 -10.79 -7.93
N ALA A 46 11.77 -10.66 -8.27
CA ALA A 46 12.46 -11.63 -9.13
C ALA A 46 12.38 -13.07 -8.58
N ALA A 47 12.68 -13.26 -7.30
CA ALA A 47 12.58 -14.57 -6.64
C ALA A 47 11.13 -15.07 -6.53
N ALA A 48 10.18 -14.18 -6.22
CA ALA A 48 8.77 -14.54 -6.19
C ALA A 48 8.27 -14.98 -7.58
N ALA A 49 8.69 -14.30 -8.64
CA ALA A 49 8.30 -14.64 -10.01
C ALA A 49 8.82 -16.03 -10.43
N GLU A 50 10.02 -16.43 -10.00
CA GLU A 50 10.55 -17.78 -10.24
C GLU A 50 9.67 -18.85 -9.59
N ILE A 51 9.27 -18.64 -8.33
CA ILE A 51 8.37 -19.54 -7.60
C ILE A 51 7.00 -19.62 -8.27
N PHE A 52 6.39 -18.47 -8.61
CA PHE A 52 5.06 -18.42 -9.22
C PHE A 52 5.04 -18.87 -10.69
N SER A 53 6.20 -18.97 -11.35
CA SER A 53 6.33 -19.54 -12.69
C SER A 53 6.59 -21.04 -12.68
N ASN A 54 6.82 -21.65 -11.51
CA ASN A 54 7.01 -23.09 -11.40
C ASN A 54 5.73 -23.83 -11.83
N PRO A 55 5.78 -24.77 -12.79
CA PRO A 55 4.60 -25.47 -13.28
C PRO A 55 3.77 -26.15 -12.21
N ASP A 56 4.39 -26.61 -11.12
CA ASP A 56 3.67 -27.26 -10.03
C ASP A 56 2.92 -26.25 -9.16
N VAL A 57 3.42 -25.02 -9.02
CA VAL A 57 2.71 -23.93 -8.35
C VAL A 57 1.60 -23.38 -9.24
N VAL A 58 1.84 -23.26 -10.55
CA VAL A 58 0.85 -22.76 -11.52
C VAL A 58 -0.40 -23.65 -11.55
N LYS A 59 -0.24 -24.98 -11.47
CA LYS A 59 -1.37 -25.93 -11.45
C LYS A 59 -2.29 -25.78 -10.23
N GLU A 60 -1.76 -25.30 -9.11
CA GLU A 60 -2.51 -25.14 -7.85
C GLU A 60 -3.35 -23.86 -7.83
N GLU A 61 -3.14 -22.94 -8.77
CA GLU A 61 -3.85 -21.65 -8.86
C GLU A 61 -3.96 -20.92 -7.49
N PRO A 62 -2.83 -20.59 -6.83
CA PRO A 62 -2.85 -20.05 -5.47
C PRO A 62 -3.49 -18.66 -5.40
N TRP A 63 -4.39 -18.45 -4.43
CA TRP A 63 -5.06 -17.18 -4.18
C TRP A 63 -4.56 -16.52 -2.89
N TYR A 64 -4.48 -15.19 -2.90
CA TYR A 64 -3.97 -14.41 -1.78
C TYR A 64 -4.93 -13.28 -1.41
N GLY A 65 -5.33 -13.24 -0.14
CA GLY A 65 -5.89 -12.07 0.52
C GLY A 65 -4.83 -11.43 1.40
N ILE A 66 -4.59 -10.12 1.24
CA ILE A 66 -3.61 -9.39 2.04
C ILE A 66 -4.32 -8.25 2.76
N GLU A 67 -4.24 -8.24 4.09
CA GLU A 67 -4.78 -7.18 4.92
C GLU A 67 -3.67 -6.17 5.26
N GLN A 68 -3.71 -4.99 4.63
CA GLN A 68 -2.74 -3.92 4.88
C GLN A 68 -3.28 -2.95 5.93
N GLU A 69 -2.67 -2.95 7.11
CA GLU A 69 -2.90 -1.95 8.14
C GLU A 69 -1.95 -0.76 7.99
N TYR A 70 -2.41 0.45 8.33
CA TYR A 70 -1.59 1.65 8.36
C TYR A 70 -2.14 2.69 9.34
N THR A 71 -1.25 3.53 9.86
CA THR A 71 -1.59 4.61 10.79
C THR A 71 -1.31 5.97 10.14
N LEU A 72 -2.32 6.83 10.15
CA LEU A 72 -2.19 8.20 9.65
C LEU A 72 -1.58 9.12 10.71
N LEU A 73 -0.50 9.81 10.35
CA LEU A 73 0.23 10.71 11.24
C LEU A 73 0.11 12.17 10.78
N GLN A 74 0.03 13.08 11.75
CA GLN A 74 0.16 14.51 11.55
C GLN A 74 1.59 14.83 11.11
N LYS A 75 1.72 15.54 9.99
CA LYS A 75 3.01 15.80 9.32
C LYS A 75 4.04 16.48 10.22
N GLN A 76 3.64 17.48 10.99
CA GLN A 76 4.54 18.34 11.76
C GLN A 76 5.06 17.64 13.03
N VAL A 77 4.15 17.01 13.78
CA VAL A 77 4.45 16.42 15.08
C VAL A 77 4.72 14.91 15.02
N LYS A 78 4.52 14.28 13.85
CA LYS A 78 4.66 12.82 13.63
C LYS A 78 3.82 12.00 14.63
N TRP A 79 2.68 12.54 15.00
CA TRP A 79 1.76 11.98 15.99
C TRP A 79 0.48 11.52 15.32
N PRO A 80 -0.20 10.46 15.77
CA PRO A 80 -1.40 9.98 15.08
C PRO A 80 -2.49 11.05 15.00
N ILE A 81 -3.24 11.04 13.90
CA ILE A 81 -4.38 11.94 13.76
C ILE A 81 -5.46 11.56 14.80
N GLY A 82 -6.13 12.57 15.37
CA GLY A 82 -7.15 12.36 16.41
C GLY A 82 -6.63 12.20 17.84
N TRP A 83 -5.32 11.99 18.02
CA TRP A 83 -4.73 11.92 19.36
C TRP A 83 -4.59 13.31 19.99
N PRO A 84 -4.78 13.43 21.31
CA PRO A 84 -4.28 14.58 22.03
C PRO A 84 -2.75 14.64 21.93
N LEU A 85 -2.20 15.84 21.78
CA LEU A 85 -0.75 16.03 21.73
C LEU A 85 -0.12 15.51 23.03
N ASN A 86 0.94 14.69 22.90
CA ASN A 86 1.64 14.06 24.02
C ASN A 86 0.74 13.24 24.96
N GLY A 87 -0.44 12.81 24.52
CA GLY A 87 -1.37 11.99 25.30
C GLY A 87 -1.90 10.81 24.50
N TYR A 88 -2.84 10.08 25.08
CA TYR A 88 -3.56 8.98 24.43
C TYR A 88 -5.04 9.36 24.32
N PRO A 89 -5.77 8.86 23.32
CA PRO A 89 -7.22 9.02 23.28
C PRO A 89 -7.87 8.15 24.38
N GLY A 90 -9.20 8.21 24.50
CA GLY A 90 -9.94 7.35 25.43
C GLY A 90 -9.71 5.85 25.16
N PRO A 91 -10.17 4.96 26.06
CA PRO A 91 -9.93 3.51 25.95
C PRO A 91 -10.35 2.94 24.60
N GLN A 92 -9.67 1.88 24.18
CA GLN A 92 -10.00 1.15 22.96
C GLN A 92 -11.46 0.65 23.03
N GLY A 93 -12.19 0.76 21.93
CA GLY A 93 -13.61 0.37 21.88
C GLY A 93 -14.39 1.15 20.82
N PRO A 94 -14.49 2.48 20.91
CA PRO A 94 -15.34 3.25 20.00
C PRO A 94 -14.74 3.44 18.59
N TYR A 95 -13.47 3.06 18.38
CA TYR A 95 -12.72 3.34 17.15
C TYR A 95 -12.88 2.26 16.07
N TYR A 96 -12.99 0.99 16.46
CA TYR A 96 -13.17 -0.10 15.50
C TYR A 96 -14.50 0.04 14.77
N CYS A 97 -14.44 0.10 13.43
CA CYS A 97 -15.60 0.41 12.61
C CYS A 97 -16.36 1.69 13.03
N GLY A 98 -15.71 2.59 13.79
CA GLY A 98 -16.34 3.75 14.42
C GLY A 98 -16.86 4.77 13.40
N THR A 99 -17.88 5.52 13.80
CA THR A 99 -18.42 6.65 13.03
C THR A 99 -18.54 7.89 13.91
N GLY A 100 -18.43 9.08 13.32
CA GLY A 100 -18.40 10.35 14.06
C GLY A 100 -17.00 10.98 14.12
N ALA A 101 -16.98 12.30 14.29
CA ALA A 101 -15.75 13.10 14.28
C ALA A 101 -14.82 12.83 15.48
N ASP A 102 -15.36 12.24 16.54
CA ASP A 102 -14.70 11.85 17.77
C ASP A 102 -14.12 10.42 17.73
N LYS A 103 -14.34 9.68 16.64
CA LYS A 103 -14.01 8.24 16.54
C LYS A 103 -13.33 7.84 15.23
N ALA A 104 -13.62 8.54 14.12
CA ALA A 104 -13.20 8.15 12.77
C ALA A 104 -12.44 9.27 12.05
N TRP A 105 -11.16 9.43 12.39
CA TRP A 105 -10.28 10.42 11.78
C TRP A 105 -9.70 9.93 10.45
N GLY A 106 -9.60 10.82 9.45
CA GLY A 106 -8.97 10.50 8.15
C GLY A 106 -9.80 9.63 7.21
N ARG A 107 -11.12 9.49 7.45
CA ARG A 107 -12.03 8.70 6.61
C ARG A 107 -12.10 9.22 5.16
N ASP A 108 -11.87 10.49 4.94
CA ASP A 108 -11.73 11.11 3.63
C ASP A 108 -10.56 10.52 2.83
N ILE A 109 -9.40 10.32 3.46
CA ILE A 109 -8.22 9.66 2.86
C ILE A 109 -8.56 8.22 2.50
N VAL A 110 -9.14 7.47 3.44
CA VAL A 110 -9.51 6.05 3.24
C VAL A 110 -10.49 5.90 2.07
N ASN A 111 -11.55 6.72 2.03
CA ASN A 111 -12.56 6.67 0.97
C ASN A 111 -12.01 7.09 -0.39
N ALA A 112 -11.13 8.09 -0.42
CA ALA A 112 -10.45 8.51 -1.65
C ALA A 112 -9.52 7.41 -2.17
N HIS A 113 -8.75 6.78 -1.28
CA HIS A 113 -7.89 5.64 -1.60
C HIS A 113 -8.71 4.47 -2.17
N TYR A 114 -9.82 4.11 -1.52
CA TYR A 114 -10.69 3.03 -1.97
C TYR A 114 -11.18 3.26 -3.41
N LYS A 115 -11.68 4.46 -3.70
CA LYS A 115 -12.11 4.83 -5.07
C LYS A 115 -10.96 4.85 -6.07
N ALA A 116 -9.78 5.31 -5.66
CA ALA A 116 -8.60 5.34 -6.51
C ALA A 116 -8.12 3.92 -6.87
N CYS A 117 -8.11 2.98 -5.93
CA CYS A 117 -7.80 1.58 -6.16
C CYS A 117 -8.79 0.94 -7.14
N LEU A 118 -10.10 1.15 -6.93
CA LEU A 118 -11.13 0.66 -7.86
C LEU A 118 -10.94 1.23 -9.28
N TYR A 119 -10.69 2.53 -9.42
CA TYR A 119 -10.42 3.15 -10.72
C TYR A 119 -9.17 2.56 -11.39
N ALA A 120 -8.14 2.28 -10.60
CA ALA A 120 -6.90 1.66 -11.05
C ALA A 120 -7.06 0.16 -11.38
N GLY A 121 -8.23 -0.45 -11.14
CA GLY A 121 -8.43 -1.89 -11.32
C GLY A 121 -7.68 -2.74 -10.30
N ILE A 122 -7.29 -2.17 -9.16
CA ILE A 122 -6.74 -2.93 -8.04
C ILE A 122 -7.91 -3.64 -7.34
N GLN A 123 -7.77 -4.95 -7.13
CA GLN A 123 -8.75 -5.78 -6.43
C GLN A 123 -8.74 -5.47 -4.92
N ILE A 124 -9.38 -4.36 -4.54
CA ILE A 124 -9.62 -3.99 -3.16
C ILE A 124 -11.02 -4.46 -2.74
N GLU A 125 -11.08 -5.33 -1.75
CA GLU A 125 -12.36 -5.89 -1.29
C GLU A 125 -12.99 -5.01 -0.20
N ALA A 126 -12.20 -4.64 0.82
CA ALA A 126 -12.72 -3.94 1.99
C ALA A 126 -11.74 -2.91 2.55
N SER A 127 -12.28 -1.96 3.33
CA SER A 127 -11.51 -1.07 4.20
C SER A 127 -12.25 -0.90 5.51
N THR A 128 -11.54 -1.04 6.63
CA THR A 128 -12.14 -0.88 7.96
C THR A 128 -11.31 0.07 8.83
N GLY A 129 -11.98 0.82 9.70
CA GLY A 129 -11.32 1.55 10.76
C GLY A 129 -10.88 0.56 11.85
N ARG A 130 -9.58 0.49 12.13
CA ARG A 130 -9.06 -0.47 13.11
C ARG A 130 -9.30 0.00 14.55
N SER A 131 -9.37 -0.94 15.48
CA SER A 131 -9.10 -0.72 16.89
C SER A 131 -7.62 -0.42 17.08
N CYS A 132 -7.20 0.78 16.73
CA CYS A 132 -5.95 1.34 17.21
C CYS A 132 -6.23 2.80 17.52
N PRO A 133 -5.74 3.25 18.67
CA PRO A 133 -4.32 3.51 18.57
C PRO A 133 -3.55 3.16 19.86
N ASP A 134 -2.55 2.29 19.68
CA ASP A 134 -1.92 1.48 20.73
C ASP A 134 -1.25 2.28 21.86
N ARG A 135 -1.53 1.86 23.10
CA ARG A 135 -0.64 0.90 23.73
C ARG A 135 -1.29 -0.47 23.73
#